data_AF-A0AAD3H3X5-F1
#
_entry.id   AF-A0AAD3H3X5-F1
#
_cell.length_a   1.000
_cell.length_b   1.000
_cell.length_c   1.000
_cell.angle_alpha   90.00
_cell.angle_beta   90.00
_cell.angle_gamma   90.00
#
_symmetry.space_group_name_H-M   'P 1'
#
loop_
_entity.id
_entity.type
_entity.pdbx_description
1 polymer ?
#
loop_
_entity_poly.entity_id
_entity_poly.type
_entity_poly.pdbx_seq_one_letter_code
_entity_poly.pdbx_strand_id
1 'polypeptide(L)'
;MDWRHSLEILATPSLPTKEKCFIKCGPEFGDRHGCITLIVKALYGLRTSAEHFHSLLADFLRGLGFTPSKFDRDVWLCRRIGGKKSDLDVQNDGYDYICTHVNNFKIVAQKPEHLLKKIQEYFLVKEHGPLKYYLGNDFSYCARRSHFF
;
A
#
# COMPACT_ATOMS: atom_id res chain seq x y z
N MET A 1 -1.68 17.68 15.07
CA MET A 1 -1.57 17.04 13.74
C MET A 1 -1.53 15.54 13.96
N ASP A 2 -2.57 14.84 13.54
CA ASP A 2 -2.74 13.40 13.71
C ASP A 2 -2.26 12.71 12.44
N TRP A 3 -1.10 12.04 12.49
CA TRP A 3 -0.39 11.49 11.32
C TRP A 3 -0.50 9.95 11.24
N ARG A 4 -1.50 9.36 11.91
CA ARG A 4 -1.49 7.97 12.38
C ARG A 4 -2.20 6.96 11.47
N HIS A 5 -1.85 6.81 10.19
CA HIS A 5 -2.52 5.79 9.36
C HIS A 5 -1.54 4.82 8.72
N SER A 6 -1.60 3.58 9.21
CA SER A 6 -1.10 2.41 8.53
C SER A 6 -2.28 1.59 8.04
N LEU A 7 -2.14 1.01 6.86
CA LEU A 7 -3.19 0.31 6.15
C LEU A 7 -2.72 -1.12 5.93
N GLU A 8 -3.59 -2.06 6.28
CA GLU A 8 -3.47 -3.42 5.78
C GLU A 8 -4.37 -3.54 4.56
N ILE A 9 -3.74 -3.67 3.39
CA ILE A 9 -4.43 -3.73 2.11
C ILE A 9 -4.24 -5.13 1.57
N LEU A 10 -5.26 -5.98 1.70
CA LEU A 10 -5.30 -7.20 0.91
C LEU A 10 -5.71 -6.87 -0.52
N ALA A 11 -4.78 -6.26 -1.24
CA ALA A 11 -4.93 -6.00 -2.65
C ALA A 11 -4.23 -7.09 -3.45
N THR A 12 -4.92 -8.20 -3.69
CA THR A 12 -4.83 -8.74 -5.05
C THR A 12 -5.96 -8.05 -5.81
N PRO A 13 -5.68 -7.04 -6.65
CA PRO A 13 -6.69 -6.52 -7.55
C PRO A 13 -7.27 -7.72 -8.31
N SER A 14 -8.59 -7.75 -8.52
CA SER A 14 -9.32 -8.88 -9.10
C SER A 14 -9.03 -9.05 -10.60
N LEU A 15 -7.76 -8.98 -10.97
CA LEU A 15 -7.24 -9.02 -12.32
C LEU A 15 -7.18 -10.47 -12.82
N PRO A 16 -7.44 -10.67 -14.12
CA PRO A 16 -7.24 -11.97 -14.74
C PRO A 16 -5.75 -12.34 -14.67
N THR A 17 -5.46 -13.61 -14.37
CA THR A 17 -4.09 -14.11 -14.40
C THR A 17 -3.71 -14.54 -15.83
N LYS A 18 -2.46 -14.26 -16.22
CA LYS A 18 -1.87 -14.79 -17.46
C LYS A 18 -1.32 -16.20 -17.27
N GLU A 19 -1.13 -16.64 -16.01
CA GLU A 19 -0.69 -17.99 -15.70
C GLU A 19 -1.84 -18.99 -15.87
N LYS A 20 -1.60 -20.06 -16.61
CA LYS A 20 -2.54 -21.17 -16.75
C LYS A 20 -2.40 -22.09 -15.54
N CYS A 21 -3.04 -21.73 -14.45
CA CYS A 21 -3.10 -22.55 -13.24
C CYS A 21 -4.40 -23.34 -13.21
N PHE A 22 -4.31 -24.61 -12.79
CA PHE A 22 -5.47 -25.47 -12.59
C PHE A 22 -5.38 -26.19 -11.26
N ILE A 23 -6.53 -26.54 -10.71
CA ILE A 23 -6.65 -27.38 -9.52
C ILE A 23 -7.55 -28.57 -9.82
N LYS A 24 -7.27 -29.69 -9.16
CA LYS A 24 -8.21 -30.80 -9.09
C LYS A 24 -9.15 -30.55 -7.91
N CYS A 25 -10.45 -30.52 -8.18
CA CYS A 25 -11.46 -30.29 -7.15
C CYS A 25 -11.43 -31.41 -6.11
N GLY A 26 -11.22 -31.04 -4.83
CA GLY A 26 -11.33 -31.97 -3.71
C GLY A 26 -12.79 -32.30 -3.37
N PRO A 27 -13.03 -33.14 -2.35
CA PRO A 27 -14.37 -33.55 -1.91
C PRO A 27 -15.28 -32.36 -1.53
N GLU A 28 -14.69 -31.23 -1.13
CA GLU A 28 -15.38 -29.99 -0.78
C GLU A 28 -16.18 -29.36 -1.93
N PHE A 29 -15.93 -29.78 -3.18
CA PHE A 29 -16.65 -29.31 -4.37
C PHE A 29 -17.86 -30.19 -4.76
N GLY A 30 -18.24 -31.18 -3.93
CA GLY A 30 -19.43 -32.01 -4.14
C GLY A 30 -19.42 -32.72 -5.48
N ASP A 31 -20.44 -32.48 -6.31
CA ASP A 31 -20.61 -33.09 -7.63
C ASP A 31 -19.46 -32.82 -8.61
N ARG A 32 -18.63 -31.82 -8.33
CA ARG A 32 -17.45 -31.48 -9.14
C ARG A 32 -16.17 -32.14 -8.63
N HIS A 33 -16.26 -33.00 -7.62
CA HIS A 33 -15.13 -33.75 -7.10
C HIS A 33 -14.38 -34.47 -8.24
N GLY A 34 -13.07 -34.29 -8.28
CA GLY A 34 -12.21 -34.88 -9.30
C GLY A 34 -12.15 -34.15 -10.63
N CYS A 35 -13.01 -33.14 -10.87
CA CYS A 35 -12.92 -32.28 -12.05
C CYS A 35 -11.69 -31.36 -12.01
N ILE A 36 -11.21 -30.96 -13.19
CA ILE A 36 -10.16 -29.95 -13.34
C ILE A 36 -10.82 -28.58 -13.46
N THR A 37 -10.45 -27.65 -12.58
CA THR A 37 -10.92 -26.26 -12.61
C THR A 37 -9.77 -25.31 -12.94
N LEU A 38 -10.00 -24.36 -13.84
CA LEU A 38 -9.04 -23.33 -14.21
C LEU A 38 -9.14 -22.11 -13.29
N ILE A 39 -7.99 -21.65 -12.81
CA ILE A 39 -7.90 -20.39 -12.05
C ILE A 39 -7.81 -19.24 -13.05
N VAL A 40 -8.88 -18.44 -13.11
CA VAL A 40 -9.00 -17.32 -14.06
C VAL A 40 -8.56 -15.97 -13.47
N LYS A 41 -8.54 -15.83 -12.14
CA LYS A 41 -8.13 -14.61 -11.44
C LYS A 41 -6.81 -14.82 -10.70
N ALA A 42 -6.01 -13.77 -10.58
CA ALA A 42 -4.77 -13.80 -9.81
C ALA A 42 -5.06 -14.18 -8.35
N LEU A 43 -4.49 -15.29 -7.91
CA LEU A 43 -4.57 -15.78 -6.54
C LEU A 43 -3.25 -15.48 -5.82
N TYR A 44 -3.33 -15.11 -4.54
CA TYR A 44 -2.15 -14.93 -3.71
C TYR A 44 -1.31 -16.21 -3.69
N GLY A 45 0.00 -16.07 -3.91
CA GLY A 45 0.93 -17.20 -3.99
C GLY A 45 1.26 -17.66 -5.42
N LEU A 46 0.59 -17.12 -6.44
CA LEU A 46 1.00 -17.31 -7.83
C LEU A 46 2.18 -16.39 -8.17
N ARG A 47 3.16 -16.89 -8.94
CA ARG A 47 4.41 -16.16 -9.21
C ARG A 47 4.17 -14.83 -9.92
N THR A 48 3.31 -14.79 -10.94
CA THR A 48 3.02 -13.54 -11.66
C THR A 48 2.06 -12.62 -10.92
N SER A 49 1.27 -13.14 -9.97
CA SER A 49 0.31 -12.32 -9.22
C SER A 49 0.99 -11.22 -8.41
N ALA A 50 2.09 -11.54 -7.76
CA ALA A 50 2.86 -10.59 -6.97
C ALA A 50 3.51 -9.51 -7.85
N GLU A 51 4.16 -9.92 -8.95
CA GLU A 51 4.76 -9.00 -9.93
C GLU A 51 3.72 -8.03 -10.50
N HIS A 52 2.57 -8.54 -10.94
CA HIS A 52 1.50 -7.72 -11.49
C HIS A 52 0.95 -6.74 -10.44
N PHE A 53 0.79 -7.17 -9.19
CA PHE A 53 0.38 -6.27 -8.12
C PHE A 53 1.39 -5.16 -7.89
N HIS A 54 2.68 -5.49 -7.78
CA HIS A 54 3.75 -4.50 -7.61
C HIS A 54 3.81 -3.51 -8.79
N SER A 55 3.63 -3.98 -10.02
CA SER A 55 3.59 -3.11 -11.21
C SER A 55 2.39 -2.17 -11.19
N LEU A 56 1.18 -2.69 -10.93
CA LEU A 56 -0.03 -1.87 -10.86
C LEU A 56 0.08 -0.80 -9.76
N LEU A 57 0.63 -1.19 -8.60
CA LEU A 57 0.83 -0.28 -7.50
C LEU A 57 1.84 0.82 -7.85
N ALA A 58 2.95 0.46 -8.48
CA ALA A 58 3.94 1.42 -8.95
C ALA A 58 3.36 2.42 -9.96
N ASP A 59 2.51 1.95 -10.88
CA ASP A 59 1.81 2.82 -11.84
C ASP A 59 0.85 3.78 -11.13
N PHE A 60 0.06 3.27 -10.18
CA PHE A 60 -0.85 4.07 -9.37
C PHE A 60 -0.13 5.16 -8.58
N LEU A 61 0.95 4.80 -7.86
CA LEU A 61 1.71 5.74 -7.04
C LEU A 61 2.40 6.81 -7.90
N ARG A 62 2.94 6.44 -9.06
CA ARG A 62 3.47 7.40 -10.04
C ARG A 62 2.38 8.35 -10.56
N GLY A 63 1.17 7.85 -10.80
CA GLY A 63 0.01 8.67 -11.14
C GLY A 63 -0.38 9.69 -10.06
N LEU A 64 -0.08 9.40 -8.79
CA LEU A 64 -0.25 10.31 -7.67
C LEU A 64 0.93 11.29 -7.46
N GLY A 65 1.96 11.22 -8.29
CA GLY A 65 3.15 12.07 -8.20
C GLY A 65 4.21 11.54 -7.23
N PHE A 66 4.09 10.31 -6.75
CA PHE A 66 5.13 9.68 -5.93
C PHE A 66 6.26 9.12 -6.81
N THR A 67 7.47 9.22 -6.29
CA THR A 67 8.68 8.65 -6.89
C THR A 67 9.36 7.70 -5.91
N PRO A 68 9.90 6.56 -6.36
CA PRO A 68 10.60 5.64 -5.48
C PRO A 68 11.89 6.28 -4.94
N SER A 69 12.27 5.90 -3.73
CA SER A 69 13.53 6.32 -3.11
C SER A 69 14.71 5.74 -3.87
N LYS A 70 15.85 6.43 -3.77
CA LYS A 70 17.12 5.93 -4.31
C LYS A 70 17.63 4.69 -3.55
N PHE A 71 17.31 4.60 -2.26
CA PHE A 71 17.85 3.54 -1.38
C PHE A 71 16.95 2.31 -1.30
N ASP A 72 15.64 2.54 -1.26
CA ASP A 72 14.65 1.47 -1.12
C ASP A 72 13.48 1.71 -2.10
N ARG A 73 13.25 0.76 -3.01
CA ARG A 73 12.20 0.87 -4.03
C ARG A 73 10.80 0.73 -3.46
N ASP A 74 10.68 0.18 -2.26
CA ASP A 74 9.42 0.09 -1.53
C ASP A 74 9.12 1.35 -0.71
N VAL A 75 10.03 2.34 -0.69
CA VAL A 75 9.81 3.65 -0.09
C VAL A 75 9.54 4.68 -1.18
N TRP A 76 8.37 5.29 -1.13
CA TRP A 76 7.89 6.26 -2.11
C TRP A 76 7.85 7.65 -1.48
N LEU A 77 8.35 8.65 -2.20
CA LEU A 77 8.41 10.04 -1.77
C LEU A 77 7.63 10.91 -2.74
N CYS A 78 6.81 11.81 -2.21
CA CYS A 78 6.18 12.89 -2.94
C CYS A 78 6.54 14.22 -2.28
N ARG A 79 7.11 15.15 -3.04
CA ARG A 79 7.45 16.49 -2.53
C ARG A 79 6.17 17.31 -2.45
N ARG A 80 5.83 17.77 -1.25
CA ARG A 80 4.84 18.81 -1.05
C ARG A 80 5.49 20.15 -1.40
N ILE A 81 4.98 20.80 -2.44
CA ILE A 81 5.39 22.17 -2.79
C ILE A 81 4.32 23.09 -2.21
N GLY A 82 4.69 23.89 -1.20
CA GLY A 82 3.80 24.92 -0.66
C GLY A 82 3.45 25.94 -1.76
N GLY A 83 2.16 26.08 -2.07
CA GLY A 83 1.70 27.18 -2.91
C GLY A 83 2.00 28.53 -2.25
N LYS A 84 2.53 29.47 -3.05
CA LYS A 84 2.86 30.89 -2.74
C LYS A 84 2.95 31.30 -1.26
N LYS A 85 4.21 31.39 -0.80
CA LYS A 85 4.74 32.17 0.33
C LYS A 85 3.80 33.27 0.87
N SER A 86 2.94 32.92 1.81
CA SER A 86 2.70 33.79 2.97
C SER A 86 3.62 33.35 4.11
N ASP A 87 3.94 34.23 5.05
CA ASP A 87 4.86 33.93 6.16
C ASP A 87 4.38 32.77 7.08
N LEU A 88 3.14 32.30 6.89
CA LEU A 88 2.55 31.13 7.55
C LEU A 88 2.71 29.81 6.76
N ASP A 89 3.07 29.85 5.47
CA ASP A 89 3.13 28.68 4.58
C ASP A 89 4.47 27.92 4.61
N VAL A 90 5.46 28.40 5.37
CA VAL A 90 6.76 27.73 5.56
C VAL A 90 6.59 26.32 6.16
N GLN A 91 5.48 26.05 6.85
CA GLN A 91 5.17 24.71 7.39
C GLN A 91 4.66 23.69 6.36
N ASN A 92 4.40 24.10 5.12
CA ASN A 92 3.80 23.21 4.12
C ASN A 92 4.83 22.55 3.19
N ASP A 93 6.07 23.05 3.18
CA ASP A 93 7.18 22.42 2.49
C ASP A 93 7.62 21.16 3.24
N GLY A 94 7.66 20.04 2.53
CA GLY A 94 8.09 18.76 3.09
C GLY A 94 7.87 17.61 2.12
N TYR A 95 7.95 16.40 2.65
CA TYR A 95 7.70 15.18 1.88
C TYR A 95 6.58 14.37 2.51
N ASP A 96 5.72 13.80 1.67
CA ASP A 96 4.86 12.68 2.01
C ASP A 96 5.59 11.39 1.64
N TYR A 97 5.49 10.40 2.52
CA TYR A 97 6.12 9.09 2.36
C TYR A 97 5.06 8.00 2.35
N ILE A 98 5.23 7.03 1.45
CA ILE A 98 4.48 5.78 1.47
C ILE A 98 5.50 4.64 1.47
N CYS A 99 5.46 3.77 2.47
CA CYS A 99 6.27 2.55 2.48
C CYS A 99 5.37 1.35 2.20
N THR A 100 5.81 0.48 1.30
CA THR A 100 5.12 -0.75 0.93
C THR A 100 5.85 -1.96 1.50
N HIS A 101 5.11 -2.98 1.93
CA HIS A 101 5.69 -4.28 2.25
C HIS A 101 4.69 -5.37 1.91
N VAL A 102 4.85 -5.96 0.72
CA VAL A 102 3.92 -6.91 0.13
C VAL A 102 2.50 -6.32 0.13
N ASN A 103 1.64 -6.70 1.07
CA ASN A 103 0.24 -6.25 1.17
C ASN A 103 0.03 -5.10 2.17
N ASN A 104 1.08 -4.64 2.84
CA ASN A 104 0.96 -3.63 3.89
C ASN A 104 1.49 -2.28 3.44
N PHE A 105 0.81 -1.22 3.86
CA PHE A 105 1.14 0.15 3.50
C PHE A 105 1.31 0.99 4.77
N LYS A 106 2.35 1.81 4.77
CA LYS A 106 2.55 2.85 5.77
C LYS A 106 2.50 4.19 5.09
N ILE A 107 1.64 5.08 5.58
CA ILE A 107 1.50 6.42 5.02
C ILE A 107 1.95 7.40 6.09
N VAL A 108 3.02 8.14 5.79
CA VAL A 108 3.49 9.26 6.60
C VAL A 108 3.31 10.51 5.78
N ALA A 109 2.18 11.17 5.99
CA ALA A 109 1.79 12.34 5.22
C ALA A 109 1.17 13.40 6.13
N GLN A 110 1.13 14.65 5.64
CA GLN A 110 0.44 15.73 6.37
C GLN A 110 -1.08 15.53 6.39
N LYS A 111 -1.64 14.98 5.30
CA LYS A 111 -3.07 14.65 5.14
C LYS A 111 -3.23 13.18 4.72
N PRO A 112 -2.99 12.23 5.64
CA PRO A 112 -2.97 10.80 5.31
C PRO A 112 -4.36 10.27 4.91
N GLU A 113 -5.44 10.81 5.45
CA GLU A 113 -6.82 10.42 5.11
C GLU A 113 -7.15 10.59 3.63
N HIS A 114 -6.63 11.64 3.00
CA HIS A 114 -6.88 11.89 1.58
C HIS A 114 -6.16 10.87 0.69
N LEU A 115 -4.94 10.48 1.05
CA LEU A 115 -4.21 9.41 0.36
C LEU A 115 -4.89 8.06 0.59
N LEU A 116 -5.33 7.78 1.82
CA LEU A 116 -6.09 6.58 2.16
C LEU A 116 -7.35 6.46 1.29
N LYS A 117 -8.15 7.52 1.17
CA LYS A 117 -9.37 7.50 0.35
C LYS A 117 -9.08 7.16 -1.11
N LYS A 118 -8.04 7.78 -1.70
CA LYS A 118 -7.62 7.47 -3.08
C LYS A 118 -7.17 6.01 -3.23
N ILE A 119 -6.48 5.48 -2.24
CA ILE A 119 -6.07 4.07 -2.26
C ILE A 119 -7.29 3.15 -2.14
N GLN A 120 -8.26 3.47 -1.28
CA GLN A 120 -9.52 2.72 -1.13
C GLN A 120 -10.38 2.70 -2.41
N GLU A 121 -10.29 3.72 -3.24
CA GLU A 121 -11.00 3.76 -4.54
C GLU A 121 -10.44 2.72 -5.54
N TYR A 122 -9.14 2.42 -5.47
CA TYR A 122 -8.46 1.52 -6.40
C TYR A 122 -8.16 0.13 -5.82
N PHE A 123 -8.03 0.03 -4.50
CA PHE A 123 -7.58 -1.17 -3.80
C PHE A 123 -8.51 -1.51 -2.64
N LEU A 124 -8.72 -2.81 -2.42
CA LEU A 124 -9.50 -3.29 -1.28
C LEU A 124 -8.65 -3.18 0.00
N VAL A 125 -8.98 -2.21 0.84
CA VAL A 125 -8.38 -2.03 2.17
C VAL A 125 -9.22 -2.78 3.20
N LYS A 126 -8.61 -3.68 3.96
CA LYS A 126 -9.32 -4.43 5.02
C LYS A 126 -9.41 -3.62 6.29
N GLU A 127 -8.26 -3.11 6.74
CA GLU A 127 -8.15 -2.40 8.01
C GLU A 127 -7.21 -1.21 7.87
N HIS A 128 -7.49 -0.15 8.63
CA HIS A 128 -6.63 1.01 8.72
C HIS A 128 -6.65 1.60 10.13
N GLY A 129 -5.54 2.17 10.57
CA GLY A 129 -5.49 2.78 11.89
C GLY A 129 -4.10 3.22 12.35
N PRO A 130 -4.02 3.77 13.58
CA PRO A 130 -2.77 4.12 14.22
C PRO A 130 -1.86 2.89 14.38
N LEU A 131 -0.61 3.03 13.94
CA LEU A 131 0.37 1.96 14.05
C LEU A 131 0.76 1.78 15.52
N LYS A 132 0.39 0.65 16.10
CA LYS A 132 0.84 0.23 17.45
C LYS A 132 1.97 -0.80 17.37
N TYR A 133 1.90 -1.67 16.38
CA TYR A 133 2.83 -2.80 16.20
C TYR A 133 3.03 -3.07 14.71
N TYR A 134 4.28 -3.33 14.29
CA TYR A 134 4.57 -3.71 12.90
C TYR A 134 5.89 -4.48 12.78
N LEU A 135 5.84 -5.65 12.12
CA LEU A 135 6.99 -6.54 11.87
C LEU A 135 7.90 -6.72 13.10
N GLY A 136 7.32 -7.11 14.23
CA GLY A 136 8.11 -7.38 15.44
C GLY A 136 8.50 -6.14 16.25
N ASN A 137 8.15 -4.93 15.79
CA ASN A 137 8.52 -3.68 16.46
C ASN A 137 7.30 -2.95 16.99
N ASP A 138 7.40 -2.50 18.23
CA ASP A 138 6.46 -1.57 18.84
C ASP A 138 6.74 -0.15 18.34
N PHE A 139 5.69 0.53 17.88
CA PHE A 139 5.79 1.93 17.49
C PHE A 139 5.22 2.79 18.61
N SER A 140 6.11 3.54 19.27
CA SER A 140 5.70 4.55 20.26
C SER A 140 5.95 5.94 19.70
N TYR A 141 4.97 6.83 19.88
CA TYR A 141 5.14 8.23 19.52
C TYR A 141 5.94 8.96 20.60
N CYS A 142 7.07 9.55 20.22
CA CYS A 142 7.74 10.53 21.06
C CYS A 142 7.29 11.94 20.63
N ALA A 143 6.48 12.61 21.47
CA ALA A 143 6.00 13.96 21.23
C ALA A 143 7.06 15.07 21.43
N ARG A 144 8.33 14.72 21.67
CA ARG A 144 9.37 15.72 21.92
C ARG A 144 9.80 16.38 20.60
N ARG A 145 9.57 17.69 20.51
CA ARG A 145 10.32 18.60 19.64
C ARG A 145 11.81 18.37 19.91
N SER A 146 12.51 17.75 18.97
CA SER A 146 13.97 17.71 18.95
C SER A 146 14.48 19.16 18.89
N HIS A 147 14.85 19.69 20.06
CA HIS A 147 15.84 20.75 20.12
C HIS A 147 17.16 20.07 19.75
N PHE A 148 17.60 20.29 18.52
CA PHE A 148 18.99 20.07 18.16
C PHE A 148 19.80 21.17 18.88
N PHE A 149 20.71 20.76 19.76
CA PHE A 149 21.92 21.50 20.08
C PHE A 149 23.06 20.88 19.28
#